data_AF-W7PTG0-F1
#
_entry.id   AF-W7PTG0-F1
#
_cell.length_a   1.000
_cell.length_b   1.000
_cell.length_c   1.000
_cell.angle_alpha   90.00
_cell.angle_beta   90.00
_cell.angle_gamma   90.00
#
_symmetry.space_group_name_H-M   'P 1'
#
loop_
_entity.id
_entity.type
_entity.pdbx_description
1 polymer ?
#
loop_
_entity_poly.entity_id
_entity_poly.type
_entity_poly.pdbx_seq_one_letter_code
_entity_poly.pdbx_strand_id
1 'polypeptide(L)'
;MLAYARHLLKGTPPVYAGHNPLGGAMVLIMLVSLTFQATSGLFLTDDIFFRAPLYGLFGRDVSRELQTLHHLNADLLMVLIAAHLLALIVHRLKGESLVVAMFTGRKRLPKEPEDASVGTAGRGRPNRWLLLAAMALAAAPVLWLWNA
;
A
#
# COMPACT_ATOMS: atom_id res chain seq x y z
N MET A 1 3.67 -4.99 -18.25
CA MET A 1 4.38 -5.64 -17.13
C MET A 1 5.43 -6.64 -17.60
N LEU A 2 5.08 -7.68 -18.36
CA LEU A 2 6.05 -8.67 -18.88
C LEU A 2 7.14 -8.06 -19.78
N ALA A 3 6.80 -7.09 -20.64
CA ALA A 3 7.78 -6.38 -21.47
C ALA A 3 8.79 -5.60 -20.61
N TYR A 4 8.32 -4.88 -19.58
CA TYR A 4 9.18 -4.14 -18.66
C TYR A 4 10.11 -5.06 -17.86
N ALA A 5 9.59 -6.19 -17.34
CA ALA A 5 10.41 -7.19 -16.65
C ALA A 5 11.53 -7.72 -17.57
N ARG A 6 11.23 -7.93 -18.86
CA ARG A 6 12.21 -8.35 -19.88
C ARG A 6 13.24 -7.27 -20.20
N HIS A 7 12.88 -5.99 -20.15
CA HIS A 7 13.80 -4.86 -20.31
C HIS A 7 14.68 -4.64 -19.07
N LEU A 8 14.16 -4.93 -17.88
CA LEU A 8 14.94 -4.89 -16.63
C LEU A 8 16.07 -5.94 -16.64
N LEU A 9 15.76 -7.16 -17.12
CA LEU A 9 16.74 -8.23 -17.33
C LEU A 9 17.77 -7.92 -18.42
N LYS A 10 17.47 -7.01 -19.36
CA LYS A 10 18.36 -6.59 -20.45
C LYS A 10 19.18 -5.34 -20.12
N GLY A 11 19.04 -4.76 -18.93
CA GLY A 11 19.85 -3.61 -18.47
C GLY A 11 19.48 -2.26 -19.10
N THR A 12 18.39 -2.17 -19.88
CA THR A 12 17.87 -0.93 -20.47
C THR A 12 16.46 -0.62 -19.95
N PRO A 13 16.31 -0.27 -18.66
CA PRO A 13 14.99 0.09 -18.13
C PRO A 13 14.50 1.41 -18.74
N PRO A 14 13.28 1.45 -19.31
CA PRO A 14 12.66 2.71 -19.75
C PRO A 14 12.43 3.64 -18.54
N VAL A 15 12.51 4.95 -18.78
CA VAL A 15 12.34 5.99 -17.75
C VAL A 15 10.86 6.30 -17.59
N TYR A 16 10.27 5.85 -16.48
CA TYR A 16 8.87 6.12 -16.13
C TYR A 16 8.74 7.37 -15.26
N ALA A 17 7.73 8.21 -15.52
CA ALA A 17 7.47 9.44 -14.75
C ALA A 17 6.95 9.12 -13.34
N GLY A 18 6.07 8.12 -13.26
CA GLY A 18 5.48 7.61 -12.03
C GLY A 18 6.25 6.41 -11.47
N HIS A 19 5.49 5.44 -10.95
CA HIS A 19 6.03 4.14 -10.59
C HIS A 19 6.18 3.30 -11.85
N ASN A 20 7.36 2.70 -12.01
CA ASN A 20 7.54 1.58 -12.91
C ASN A 20 6.40 0.55 -12.68
N PRO A 21 5.85 -0.10 -13.74
CA PRO A 21 4.77 -1.08 -13.63
C PRO A 21 4.97 -2.16 -12.55
N LEU A 22 6.22 -2.56 -12.26
CA LEU A 22 6.56 -3.47 -11.16
C LEU A 22 6.36 -2.84 -9.77
N GLY A 23 6.81 -1.58 -9.60
CA GLY A 23 6.63 -0.83 -8.35
C GLY A 23 5.17 -0.49 -8.07
N GLY A 24 4.40 -0.15 -9.10
CA GLY A 24 2.95 0.12 -8.98
C GLY A 24 2.17 -1.12 -8.54
N ALA A 25 2.47 -2.29 -9.13
CA ALA A 25 1.85 -3.55 -8.73
C ALA A 25 2.16 -3.92 -7.27
N MET A 26 3.41 -3.69 -6.81
CA MET A 26 3.82 -4.00 -5.44
C MET A 26 3.06 -3.16 -4.40
N VAL A 27 2.90 -1.85 -4.65
CA VAL A 27 2.11 -0.98 -3.77
C VAL A 27 0.66 -1.44 -3.70
N LEU A 28 0.06 -1.81 -4.82
CA LEU A 28 -1.32 -2.30 -4.86
C LEU A 28 -1.48 -3.60 -4.05
N ILE A 29 -0.54 -4.55 -4.20
CA ILE A 29 -0.51 -5.79 -3.40
C ILE A 29 -0.38 -5.47 -1.90
N MET A 30 0.52 -4.56 -1.53
CA MET A 30 0.69 -4.16 -0.13
C MET A 30 -0.57 -3.50 0.44
N LEU A 31 -1.25 -2.65 -0.32
CA LEU A 31 -2.50 -2.00 0.12
C LEU A 31 -3.62 -3.02 0.32
N VAL A 32 -3.77 -3.98 -0.60
CA VAL A 32 -4.74 -5.07 -0.46
C VAL A 32 -4.42 -5.92 0.78
N SER A 33 -3.15 -6.31 0.95
CA SER A 33 -2.72 -7.12 2.09
C SER A 33 -2.88 -6.38 3.42
N LEU A 34 -2.56 -5.08 3.49
CA LEU A 34 -2.80 -4.23 4.66
C LEU A 34 -4.29 -4.10 4.98
N THR A 35 -5.13 -3.95 3.95
CA THR A 35 -6.58 -3.86 4.13
C THR A 35 -7.12 -5.16 4.72
N PHE A 36 -6.69 -6.30 4.17
CA PHE A 36 -7.04 -7.61 4.71
C PHE A 36 -6.54 -7.79 6.15
N GLN A 37 -5.30 -7.37 6.46
CA GLN A 37 -4.76 -7.43 7.82
C GLN A 37 -5.64 -6.65 8.81
N ALA A 38 -6.00 -5.42 8.45
CA ALA A 38 -6.80 -4.54 9.29
C ALA A 38 -8.23 -5.09 9.48
N THR A 39 -8.87 -5.56 8.41
CA THR A 39 -10.26 -6.07 8.50
C THR A 39 -10.33 -7.40 9.21
N SER A 40 -9.45 -8.35 8.92
CA SER A 40 -9.43 -9.66 9.59
C SER A 40 -9.20 -9.52 11.09
N GLY A 41 -8.34 -8.57 11.51
CA GLY A 41 -8.08 -8.28 12.93
C GLY A 41 -9.32 -7.89 13.74
N LEU A 42 -10.34 -7.27 13.10
CA LEU A 42 -11.59 -6.89 13.76
C LEU A 42 -12.44 -8.09 14.21
N PHE A 43 -12.17 -9.28 13.65
CA PHE A 43 -12.90 -10.51 13.93
C PHE A 43 -12.12 -11.48 14.82
N LEU A 44 -11.00 -11.07 15.42
CA LEU A 44 -10.14 -11.96 16.21
C LEU A 44 -10.41 -11.88 17.71
N THR A 45 -9.94 -12.90 18.43
CA THR A 45 -9.97 -13.03 19.88
C THR A 45 -8.65 -13.64 20.34
N ASP A 46 -8.21 -13.35 21.55
CA ASP A 46 -7.16 -14.10 22.25
C ASP A 46 -7.72 -15.13 23.25
N ASP A 47 -9.05 -15.28 23.27
CA ASP A 47 -9.87 -16.10 24.18
C ASP A 47 -9.80 -15.75 25.68
N ILE A 48 -8.87 -14.91 26.11
CA ILE A 48 -8.57 -14.65 27.51
C ILE A 48 -8.91 -13.21 27.90
N PHE A 49 -8.31 -12.21 27.25
CA PHE A 49 -8.38 -10.80 27.67
C PHE A 49 -8.82 -9.84 26.57
N PHE A 50 -8.77 -10.25 25.31
CA PHE A 50 -8.98 -9.42 24.16
C PHE A 50 -9.95 -10.07 23.18
N ARG A 51 -11.09 -9.39 22.95
CA ARG A 51 -12.04 -9.74 21.89
C ARG A 51 -12.24 -8.53 21.02
N ALA A 52 -12.01 -8.69 19.73
CA ALA A 52 -12.23 -7.61 18.79
C ALA A 52 -13.74 -7.36 18.60
N PRO A 53 -14.15 -6.13 18.22
CA PRO A 53 -15.56 -5.72 18.23
C PRO A 53 -16.48 -6.54 17.32
N LEU A 54 -15.93 -7.19 16.28
CA LEU A 54 -16.70 -7.98 15.32
C LEU A 54 -16.58 -9.51 15.53
N TYR A 55 -15.84 -9.99 16.55
CA TYR A 55 -15.61 -11.42 16.80
C TYR A 55 -16.90 -12.26 16.86
N GLY A 56 -17.99 -11.69 17.39
CA GLY A 56 -19.27 -12.38 17.57
C GLY A 56 -20.15 -12.50 16.32
N LEU A 57 -19.77 -11.92 15.18
CA LEU A 57 -20.58 -11.95 13.95
C LEU A 57 -20.51 -13.29 13.22
N PHE A 58 -19.43 -14.05 13.40
CA PHE A 58 -19.21 -15.33 12.73
C PHE A 58 -19.06 -16.49 13.73
N GLY A 59 -19.23 -17.72 13.23
CA GLY A 59 -19.02 -18.92 14.03
C GLY A 59 -17.54 -19.12 14.39
N ARG A 60 -17.28 -19.86 15.48
CA ARG A 60 -15.93 -20.14 15.99
C ARG A 60 -14.98 -20.73 14.94
N ASP A 61 -15.50 -21.57 14.04
CA ASP A 61 -14.70 -22.20 12.98
C ASP A 61 -14.14 -21.15 12.01
N VAL A 62 -14.96 -20.17 11.62
CA VAL A 62 -14.57 -19.06 10.73
C VAL A 62 -13.56 -18.16 11.43
N SER A 63 -13.77 -17.81 12.70
CA SER A 63 -12.83 -16.97 13.45
C SER A 63 -11.44 -17.63 13.58
N ARG A 64 -11.39 -18.96 13.76
CA ARG A 64 -10.13 -19.72 13.81
C ARG A 64 -9.40 -19.73 12.46
N GLU A 65 -10.13 -19.86 11.37
CA GLU A 65 -9.57 -19.79 10.02
C GLU A 65 -9.05 -18.38 9.71
N LEU A 66 -9.83 -17.34 10.03
CA LEU A 66 -9.43 -15.94 9.90
C LEU A 66 -8.19 -15.62 10.74
N GLN A 67 -8.06 -16.16 11.95
CA GLN A 67 -6.86 -16.00 12.78
C GLN A 67 -5.62 -16.57 12.07
N THR A 68 -5.75 -17.77 11.50
CA THR A 68 -4.64 -18.41 10.76
C THR A 68 -4.25 -17.56 9.54
N LEU A 69 -5.23 -17.12 8.76
CA LEU A 69 -5.01 -16.25 7.59
C LEU A 69 -4.42 -14.89 7.99
N HIS A 70 -4.83 -14.31 9.12
CA HIS A 70 -4.31 -13.06 9.63
C HIS A 70 -2.83 -13.15 10.00
N HIS A 71 -2.41 -14.25 10.65
CA HIS A 71 -1.00 -14.49 10.96
C HIS A 71 -0.18 -14.71 9.69
N LEU A 72 -0.67 -15.55 8.77
CA LEU A 72 -0.01 -15.79 7.48
C LEU A 72 0.16 -14.50 6.68
N ASN A 73 -0.89 -13.66 6.63
CA ASN A 73 -0.83 -12.39 5.92
C ASN A 73 0.08 -11.39 6.63
N ALA A 74 0.21 -11.42 7.96
CA ALA A 74 1.18 -10.60 8.69
C ALA A 74 2.62 -10.92 8.27
N ASP A 75 2.96 -12.21 8.20
CA ASP A 75 4.28 -12.67 7.78
C ASP A 75 4.56 -12.30 6.31
N LEU A 76 3.58 -12.51 5.43
CA LEU A 76 3.66 -12.09 4.03
C LEU A 76 3.87 -10.58 3.91
N LEU A 77 3.13 -9.79 4.68
CA LEU A 77 3.23 -8.34 4.65
C LEU A 77 4.60 -7.87 5.14
N MET A 78 5.18 -8.52 6.13
CA MET A 78 6.55 -8.25 6.60
C MET A 78 7.57 -8.47 5.47
N VAL A 79 7.44 -9.57 4.73
CA VAL A 79 8.30 -9.88 3.57
C VAL A 79 8.12 -8.83 2.47
N LEU A 80 6.88 -8.44 2.15
CA LEU A 80 6.59 -7.40 1.16
C LEU A 80 7.20 -6.05 1.54
N ILE A 81 7.07 -5.64 2.81
CA ILE A 81 7.67 -4.41 3.32
C ILE A 81 9.20 -4.47 3.19
N ALA A 82 9.83 -5.58 3.61
CA ALA A 82 11.27 -5.74 3.51
C ALA A 82 11.76 -5.65 2.05
N ALA A 83 11.07 -6.33 1.13
CA ALA A 83 11.36 -6.26 -0.30
C ALA A 83 11.17 -4.84 -0.87
N HIS A 84 10.16 -4.10 -0.41
CA HIS A 84 9.92 -2.72 -0.81
C HIS A 84 11.05 -1.79 -0.34
N LEU A 85 11.48 -1.91 0.92
CA LEU A 85 12.59 -1.14 1.46
C LEU A 85 13.91 -1.46 0.74
N LEU A 86 14.15 -2.73 0.43
CA LEU A 86 15.32 -3.14 -0.35
C LEU A 86 15.31 -2.49 -1.74
N ALA A 87 14.15 -2.46 -2.41
CA ALA A 87 14.01 -1.77 -3.69
C ALA A 87 14.34 -0.28 -3.58
N LEU A 88 13.91 0.41 -2.52
CA LEU A 88 14.26 1.82 -2.30
C LEU A 88 15.78 2.02 -2.11
N ILE A 89 16.45 1.12 -1.38
CA ILE A 89 17.90 1.17 -1.19
C ILE A 89 18.61 0.98 -2.54
N VAL A 90 18.21 -0.02 -3.34
CA VAL A 90 18.80 -0.28 -4.65
C VAL A 90 18.64 0.93 -5.59
N HIS A 91 17.48 1.57 -5.61
CA HIS A 91 17.28 2.77 -6.44
C HIS A 91 18.09 3.97 -5.92
N ARG A 92 18.23 4.11 -4.59
CA ARG A 92 19.09 5.13 -3.99
C ARG A 92 20.56 4.93 -4.37
N LEU A 93 21.05 3.68 -4.39
CA LEU A 93 22.40 3.35 -4.84
C LEU A 93 22.60 3.62 -6.34
N LYS A 94 21.54 3.50 -7.15
CA LYS A 94 21.53 3.90 -8.57
C LYS A 94 21.46 5.42 -8.77
N GLY A 95 21.46 6.21 -7.71
CA GLY A 95 21.42 7.68 -7.75
C GLY A 95 20.01 8.28 -7.90
N GLU A 96 18.96 7.46 -7.85
CA GLU A 96 17.58 7.94 -7.89
C GLU A 96 17.07 8.18 -6.46
N SER A 97 16.83 9.45 -6.12
CA SER A 97 16.30 9.85 -4.80
C SER A 97 14.77 9.69 -4.73
N LEU A 98 14.28 8.46 -4.84
CA LEU A 98 12.85 8.14 -4.76
C LEU A 98 12.22 8.57 -3.43
N VAL A 99 12.94 8.40 -2.31
CA VAL A 99 12.44 8.80 -0.99
C VAL A 99 12.13 10.30 -0.93
N VAL A 100 13.01 11.14 -1.51
CA VAL A 100 12.78 12.59 -1.55
C VAL A 100 11.58 12.92 -2.44
N ALA A 101 11.41 12.21 -3.56
CA ALA A 101 10.25 12.37 -4.42
C ALA A 101 8.92 12.00 -3.73
N MET A 102 8.93 11.04 -2.80
CA MET A 102 7.73 10.69 -2.01
C MET A 102 7.31 11.81 -1.05
N PHE A 103 8.26 12.48 -0.39
CA PHE A 103 7.95 13.61 0.50
C PHE A 103 7.62 14.90 -0.25
N THR A 104 8.36 15.18 -1.32
CA THR A 104 8.21 16.44 -2.08
C THR A 104 7.12 16.36 -3.15
N GLY A 105 6.67 15.16 -3.51
CA GLY A 105 5.78 14.91 -4.65
C GLY A 105 6.40 15.27 -6.00
N ARG A 106 7.73 15.46 -6.08
CA ARG A 106 8.44 15.88 -7.28
C ARG A 106 9.62 14.94 -7.57
N LYS A 107 9.60 14.29 -8.72
CA LYS A 107 10.68 13.45 -9.23
C LYS A 107 11.51 14.26 -10.24
N ARG A 108 12.83 14.38 -10.04
CA ARG A 108 13.74 14.93 -11.05
C ARG A 108 14.08 13.83 -12.05
N LEU A 109 13.74 14.06 -13.32
CA LEU A 109 14.00 13.12 -14.41
C LEU A 109 15.10 13.68 -15.31
N PRO A 110 16.17 12.92 -15.61
CA PRO A 110 17.23 13.35 -16.53
C PRO A 110 16.82 13.31 -18.02
N LYS A 111 15.74 12.60 -18.35
CA LYS A 111 15.21 12.41 -19.71
C LYS A 111 13.70 12.56 -19.71
N GLU A 112 13.12 12.95 -20.85
CA GLU A 112 11.66 12.93 -21.04
C GLU A 112 11.11 11.52 -20.79
N PRO A 113 10.18 11.35 -19.85
CA PRO A 113 9.61 10.05 -19.53
C PRO A 113 8.61 9.61 -20.61
N GLU A 114 8.56 8.30 -20.91
CA GLU A 114 7.61 7.75 -21.90
C GLU A 114 6.13 7.99 -21.50
N ASP A 115 5.84 8.16 -20.22
CA ASP A 115 4.48 8.42 -19.72
C ASP A 115 4.09 9.90 -19.67
N ALA A 116 4.92 10.81 -20.19
CA ALA A 116 4.65 12.26 -20.14
C ALA A 116 3.30 12.64 -20.77
N SER A 117 2.81 11.87 -21.74
CA SER A 117 1.53 12.09 -22.43
C SER A 117 0.29 11.66 -21.63
N VAL A 118 0.45 10.85 -20.56
CA VAL A 118 -0.66 10.31 -19.75
C VAL A 118 -0.88 11.13 -18.46
N GLY A 119 0.06 12.04 -18.13
CA GLY A 119 0.17 12.67 -16.81
C GLY A 119 -0.17 14.16 -16.74
N THR A 120 -1.31 14.60 -17.28
CA THR A 120 -1.90 15.89 -16.89
C THR A 120 -3.28 15.69 -16.29
N ALA A 121 -3.36 14.86 -15.23
CA ALA A 121 -4.47 14.97 -14.29
C ALA A 121 -4.39 16.37 -13.66
N GLY A 122 -5.23 17.28 -14.16
CA GLY A 122 -5.26 18.68 -13.77
C GLY A 122 -5.27 18.79 -12.25
N ARG A 123 -4.32 19.55 -11.70
CA ARG A 123 -4.27 19.88 -10.28
C ARG A 123 -5.41 20.87 -9.98
N GLY A 124 -6.63 20.36 -9.98
CA GLY A 124 -7.81 21.07 -9.52
C GLY A 124 -7.59 21.48 -8.07
N ARG A 125 -8.02 22.69 -7.71
CA ARG A 125 -7.95 23.19 -6.33
C ARG A 125 -8.61 22.12 -5.44
N PRO A 126 -7.91 21.56 -4.44
CA PRO A 126 -8.49 20.50 -3.62
C PRO A 126 -9.71 21.06 -2.91
N ASN A 127 -10.88 20.52 -3.23
CA ASN A 127 -12.12 20.89 -2.59
C ASN A 127 -11.99 20.55 -1.10
N ARG A 128 -11.99 21.56 -0.23
CA ARG A 128 -11.82 21.40 1.22
C ARG A 128 -12.89 20.49 1.81
N TRP A 129 -14.08 20.46 1.22
CA TRP A 129 -15.16 19.55 1.63
C TRP A 129 -14.87 18.10 1.30
N LEU A 130 -14.25 17.81 0.15
CA LEU A 130 -13.81 16.45 -0.19
C LEU A 130 -12.68 15.97 0.74
N LEU A 131 -11.76 16.86 1.10
CA LEU A 131 -10.70 16.55 2.08
C LEU A 131 -11.29 16.26 3.46
N LEU A 132 -12.22 17.10 3.94
CA LEU A 132 -12.88 16.90 5.23
C LEU A 132 -13.73 15.62 5.23
N ALA A 133 -14.45 15.33 4.14
CA ALA A 133 -15.21 14.10 4.01
C ALA A 133 -14.31 12.85 4.03
N ALA A 134 -13.16 12.89 3.34
CA ALA A 134 -12.19 11.79 3.37
C ALA A 134 -11.58 11.60 4.78
N MET A 135 -11.25 12.70 5.48
CA MET A 135 -10.78 12.64 6.86
C MET A 135 -11.84 12.07 7.81
N ALA A 136 -13.09 12.51 7.68
CA ALA A 136 -14.20 12.00 8.49
C ALA A 136 -14.45 10.51 8.22
N LEU A 137 -14.40 10.07 6.96
CA LEU A 137 -14.53 8.67 6.58
C LEU A 137 -13.42 7.80 7.17
N ALA A 138 -12.20 8.31 7.26
CA ALA A 138 -11.07 7.60 7.87
C ALA A 138 -11.14 7.58 9.41
N ALA A 139 -11.64 8.64 10.03
CA ALA A 139 -11.72 8.77 11.48
C ALA A 139 -12.95 8.06 12.10
N ALA A 140 -14.06 7.99 11.36
CA ALA A 140 -15.31 7.41 11.86
C ALA A 140 -15.19 5.96 12.35
N PRO A 141 -14.50 5.03 11.64
CA PRO A 141 -14.29 3.67 12.12
C PRO A 141 -13.48 3.64 13.41
N VAL A 142 -12.47 4.51 13.54
CA VAL A 142 -11.59 4.57 14.73
C VAL A 142 -12.37 5.08 15.94
N LEU A 143 -13.16 6.15 15.76
CA LEU A 143 -14.01 6.70 16.82
C LEU A 143 -15.10 5.73 17.24
N TRP A 144 -15.67 4.99 16.29
CA TRP A 144 -16.64 3.94 16.58
C TRP A 144 -16.01 2.79 17.38
N LEU A 145 -14.84 2.29 16.95
CA LEU A 145 -14.10 1.25 17.67
C LEU A 145 -13.68 1.66 19.08
N TRP A 146 -13.45 2.95 19.33
CA TRP A 146 -13.09 3.46 20.65
C TRP A 146 -14.30 3.52 21.62
N ASN A 147 -15.52 3.56 21.09
CA ASN A 147 -16.75 3.76 21.86
C ASN A 147 -17.68 2.53 21.85
N ALA A 148 -17.24 1.42 21.26
CA ALA A 148 -17.93 0.14 21.20
C ALA A 148 -17.31 -0.84 22.21
#